data_AF-A0AAI8NIJ8-F1
#
_entry.id   AF-A0AAI8NIJ8-F1
#
_cell.length_a   1.000
_cell.length_b   1.000
_cell.length_c   1.000
_cell.angle_alpha   90.00
_cell.angle_beta   90.00
_cell.angle_gamma   90.00
#
_symmetry.space_group_name_H-M   'P 1'
#
loop_
_entity.id
_entity.type
_entity.pdbx_description
1 polymer ?
#
loop_
_entity_poly.entity_id
_entity_poly.type
_entity_poly.pdbx_seq_one_letter_code
_entity_poly.pdbx_strand_id
1 'polypeptide(L)' 'MPLTPAERSHHLLVALLVHAGGSVTLPASALDPDAIGTADSAHAIELRRYADGSVRVSVQPRPRDAGDGAGLTYL' A
#
# COMPACT_ATOMS: atom_id res chain seq x y z
N MET A 1 6.66 -11.27 -17.62
CA MET A 1 5.41 -10.48 -17.74
C MET A 1 5.33 -9.56 -16.52
N PRO A 2 5.02 -8.26 -16.67
CA PRO A 2 4.91 -7.36 -15.52
C PRO A 2 3.68 -7.73 -14.67
N LEU A 3 3.80 -7.62 -13.35
CA LEU A 3 2.68 -7.86 -12.42
C LEU A 3 1.54 -6.87 -12.70
N THR A 4 0.31 -7.39 -12.70
CA THR A 4 -0.93 -6.61 -12.69
C THR A 4 -1.05 -5.78 -11.40
N PRO A 5 -1.88 -4.73 -11.39
CA PRO A 5 -2.16 -3.96 -10.18
C PRO A 5 -2.59 -4.82 -8.97
N ALA A 6 -3.47 -5.80 -9.20
CA ALA A 6 -3.96 -6.70 -8.16
C ALA A 6 -2.84 -7.58 -7.59
N GLU A 7 -2.00 -8.17 -8.46
CA GLU A 7 -0.85 -8.98 -8.05
C GLU A 7 0.17 -8.17 -7.24
N ARG A 8 0.42 -6.91 -7.62
CA ARG A 8 1.31 -6.03 -6.84
C ARG A 8 0.77 -5.74 -5.45
N SER A 9 -0.52 -5.45 -5.34
CA SER A 9 -1.19 -5.19 -4.06
C SER A 9 -1.13 -6.43 -3.15
N HIS A 10 -1.36 -7.61 -3.72
CA HIS A 10 -1.25 -8.88 -3.02
C HIS A 10 0.19 -9.14 -2.51
N HIS A 11 1.19 -8.99 -3.38
CA HIS A 11 2.60 -9.17 -3.01
C HIS A 11 3.03 -8.20 -1.91
N LEU A 12 2.57 -6.95 -1.95
CA LEU A 12 2.86 -5.96 -0.91
C LEU A 12 2.25 -6.37 0.44
N LEU A 13 0.98 -6.79 0.46
CA LEU A 13 0.34 -7.28 1.69
C LEU A 13 1.10 -8.46 2.28
N VAL A 14 1.46 -9.44 1.46
CA VAL A 14 2.25 -10.59 1.89
C VAL A 14 3.60 -10.16 2.47
N ALA A 15 4.31 -9.25 1.81
CA ALA A 15 5.60 -8.75 2.30
C ALA A 15 5.48 -8.07 3.68
N LEU A 16 4.45 -7.25 3.88
CA LEU A 16 4.17 -6.60 5.17
C LEU A 16 3.85 -7.62 6.27
N LEU A 17 3.03 -8.64 5.96
CA LEU A 17 2.69 -9.69 6.91
C LEU A 17 3.92 -10.53 7.29
N VAL A 18 4.75 -10.91 6.33
CA VAL A 18 6.01 -11.63 6.60
C VAL A 18 6.92 -10.80 7.50
N HIS A 19 7.07 -9.50 7.23
CA HIS A 19 7.85 -8.60 8.08
C HIS A 19 7.28 -8.48 9.50
N ALA A 20 5.95 -8.53 9.65
CA ALA A 20 5.26 -8.49 10.95
C ALA A 20 5.29 -9.83 11.71
N GLY A 21 5.99 -10.87 11.22
CA GLY A 21 6.03 -12.19 11.85
C GLY A 21 4.93 -13.14 11.40
N GLY A 22 4.33 -12.89 10.23
CA GLY A 22 3.34 -13.73 9.56
C GLY A 22 1.88 -13.32 9.81
N SER A 23 1.60 -12.48 10.81
CA SER A 23 0.25 -12.00 11.10
C SER A 23 0.28 -10.66 11.86
N VAL A 24 -0.82 -9.92 11.78
CA VAL A 24 -1.04 -8.72 12.58
C VAL A 24 -2.48 -8.71 13.09
N THR A 25 -2.68 -8.33 14.35
CA THR A 25 -4.01 -8.09 14.91
C THR A 25 -4.33 -6.62 14.80
N LEU A 26 -5.47 -6.31 14.19
CA LEU A 26 -5.96 -4.95 14.01
C LEU A 26 -7.32 -4.82 14.68
N PRO A 27 -7.71 -3.62 15.16
CA PRO A 27 -9.10 -3.37 15.55
C PRO A 27 -9.99 -3.55 14.31
N ALA A 28 -11.20 -4.08 14.51
CA ALA A 28 -12.13 -4.31 13.40
C ALA A 28 -12.41 -3.02 12.59
N SER A 29 -12.42 -1.87 13.29
CA SER A 29 -12.61 -0.56 12.68
C SER A 29 -11.51 -0.12 11.72
N ALA A 30 -10.35 -0.80 11.69
CA ALA A 30 -9.32 -0.57 10.68
C ALA A 30 -9.77 -0.98 9.27
N LEU A 31 -10.85 -1.76 9.16
CA LEU A 31 -11.46 -2.16 7.90
C LEU A 31 -12.70 -1.32 7.55
N ASP A 32 -13.05 -0.33 8.38
CA ASP A 32 -14.18 0.53 8.10
C ASP A 32 -13.87 1.40 6.87
N PRO A 33 -14.81 1.58 5.93
CA PRO A 33 -14.59 2.42 4.75
C PRO A 33 -14.10 3.84 5.10
N ASP A 34 -14.57 4.40 6.22
CA ASP A 34 -14.14 5.71 6.70
C ASP A 34 -12.68 5.73 7.18
N ALA A 35 -12.17 4.59 7.68
CA ALA A 35 -10.76 4.43 8.06
C ALA A 35 -9.85 4.17 6.84
N ILE A 36 -10.41 3.65 5.75
CA ILE A 36 -9.72 3.35 4.48
C ILE A 36 -9.88 4.51 3.47
N GLY A 37 -10.66 5.53 3.83
CA GLY A 37 -10.93 6.71 3.02
C GLY A 37 -12.19 6.60 2.14
N THR A 38 -12.85 7.74 1.95
CA THR A 38 -13.92 7.94 0.95
C THR A 38 -13.36 7.95 -0.48
N ALA A 39 -14.21 7.90 -1.50
CA ALA A 39 -13.83 7.92 -2.91
C ALA A 39 -12.91 9.11 -3.30
N ASP A 40 -13.00 10.23 -2.56
CA ASP A 40 -12.16 11.43 -2.76
C ASP A 40 -10.84 11.40 -1.96
N SER A 41 -10.69 10.45 -1.05
CA SER A 41 -9.50 10.24 -0.23
C SER A 41 -8.85 8.88 -0.50
N ALA A 42 -8.92 8.40 -1.75
CA ALA A 42 -8.24 7.18 -2.15
C ALA A 42 -6.77 7.24 -1.67
N HIS A 43 -6.35 6.23 -0.91
CA HIS A 43 -5.00 6.17 -0.40
C HIS A 43 -4.08 5.48 -1.43
N ALA A 44 -3.01 6.16 -1.82
CA ALA A 44 -1.89 5.53 -2.51
C ALA A 44 -0.86 5.05 -1.48
N ILE A 45 -0.19 3.94 -1.78
CA ILE A 45 1.00 3.51 -1.07
C ILE A 45 2.23 4.05 -1.80
N GLU A 46 3.01 4.84 -1.09
CA GLU A 46 4.36 5.21 -1.50
C GLU A 46 5.36 4.14 -1.04
N LEU A 47 6.19 3.69 -1.98
CA LEU A 47 7.34 2.83 -1.74
C LEU A 47 8.62 3.64 -1.95
N ARG A 48 9.26 4.05 -0.87
CA ARG A 48 10.52 4.81 -0.91
C ARG A 48 11.69 3.91 -0.58
N ARG A 49 12.68 3.85 -1.49
CA ARG A 49 13.94 3.14 -1.23
C ARG A 49 14.93 4.07 -0.53
N TYR A 50 15.62 3.55 0.48
CA TYR A 50 16.73 4.24 1.13
C TYR A 50 18.08 3.73 0.62
N ALA A 51 19.15 4.50 0.90
CA ALA A 51 20.50 4.19 0.44
C ALA A 51 21.05 2.88 1.01
N ASP A 52 20.55 2.44 2.17
CA ASP A 52 20.89 1.17 2.81
C ASP A 52 20.13 -0.03 2.23
N GLY A 53 19.31 0.17 1.20
CA GLY A 53 18.52 -0.87 0.55
C GLY A 53 17.19 -1.18 1.24
N SER A 54 16.89 -0.55 2.38
CA SER A 54 15.58 -0.68 3.02
C SER A 54 14.49 0.06 2.23
N VAL A 55 13.24 -0.35 2.42
CA VAL A 55 12.07 0.25 1.78
C VAL A 55 11.11 0.74 2.86
N ARG A 56 10.73 2.02 2.79
CA ARG A 56 9.60 2.54 3.56
C ARG A 56 8.31 2.37 2.77
N VAL A 57 7.31 1.83 3.44
CA VAL A 57 5.93 1.76 2.97
C VAL A 57 5.13 2.82 3.73
N SER A 58 4.45 3.71 3.01
CA SER A 58 3.62 4.75 3.64
C SER A 58 2.34 5.00 2.87
N VAL A 59 1.28 5.33 3.59
CA VAL A 59 0.00 5.76 3.04
C VAL A 59 0.08 7.25 2.70
N GLN A 60 -0.37 7.62 1.50
CA GLN A 60 -0.43 9.00 1.00
C GLN A 60 -1.79 9.27 0.35
N PRO A 61 -2.23 10.52 0.21
CA PRO A 61 -3.32 10.87 -0.69
C PRO A 61 -3.00 10.41 -2.11
N ARG A 62 -3.97 9.84 -2.82
CA ARG A 62 -3.79 9.44 -4.22
C ARG A 62 -3.53 10.70 -5.08
N PRO A 63 -2.40 10.76 -5.81
CA PRO A 63 -2.17 11.85 -6.75
C PRO A 63 -3.28 11.87 -7.81
N ARG A 64 -3.79 13.05 -8.16
CA ARG A 64 -4.89 13.21 -9.13
C ARG A 64 -4.55 12.67 -10.53
N ASP A 65 -3.27 12.52 -10.81
CA ASP A 65 -2.65 12.07 -12.06
C ASP A 65 -2.07 10.65 -11.97
N ALA A 66 -2.11 10.00 -10.80
CA ALA A 66 -1.68 8.62 -10.65
C ALA A 66 -2.71 7.67 -11.28
N GLY A 67 -2.36 7.12 -12.45
CA GLY A 67 -3.16 6.12 -13.16
C GLY A 67 -3.42 4.83 -12.36
N ASP A 68 -3.85 3.77 -13.04
CA ASP A 68 -4.34 2.52 -12.42
C ASP A 68 -3.25 1.60 -11.83
N GLY A 69 -2.15 2.17 -11.33
CA GLY A 69 -1.01 1.44 -10.75
C GLY A 69 -1.29 0.74 -9.40
N ALA A 70 -2.55 0.36 -9.12
CA ALA A 70 -3.01 -0.17 -7.84
C ALA A 70 -2.79 0.78 -6.65
N GLY A 71 -2.64 2.08 -6.92
CA GLY A 71 -2.27 3.04 -5.90
C GLY A 71 -0.81 2.95 -5.44
N LEU A 72 0.09 2.26 -6.15
CA LEU A 72 1.52 2.23 -5.80
C LEU A 72 2.29 3.32 -6.53
N THR A 73 3.07 4.11 -5.78
CA THR A 73 4.00 5.11 -6.31
C THR A 73 5.43 4.78 -5.85
N TYR A 74 6.35 4.70 -6.81
CA TYR A 74 7.78 4.49 -6.54
C TYR A 74 8.49 5.83 -6.66
N LEU A 75 9.24 6.21 -5.62
CA LEU A 75 10.08 7.42 -5.59
C LEU A 75 11.54 7.06 -5.34
#